data_AF-A0A9D4Y947-F1
#
_entry.id   AF-A0A9D4Y947-F1
#
_cell.length_a   1.000
_cell.length_b   1.000
_cell.length_c   1.000
_cell.angle_alpha   90.00
_cell.angle_beta   90.00
_cell.angle_gamma   90.00
#
_symmetry.space_group_name_H-M   'P 1'
#
loop_
_entity.id
_entity.type
_entity.pdbx_description
1 polymer ?
#
loop_
_entity_poly.entity_id
_entity_poly.type
_entity_poly.pdbx_seq_one_letter_code
_entity_poly.pdbx_strand_id
1 'polypeptide(L)'
;MVSSLSTRKMNEDEQKVQSEVHQPRWLDDFLEKKFFEPCSSHLNRRNMLNIYCINCKVSACKYCLSAGHHQNHQILQVFRNVYKDVVCLAALETYIDCSKIQPFKCNKRLVLNCLPLCGSTSDDAASCNISRKSKEAQSYQYCSIACMVKSVSRKSDDSVPSISSIQAPSHESRVEISEPSKRKRKRKGTPHRAPLF
;
A
#
# COMPACT_ATOMS: atom_id res chain seq x y z
N MET A 1 28.66 -43.70 49.34
CA MET A 1 29.12 -42.29 49.25
C MET A 1 29.44 -42.02 47.79
N VAL A 2 28.40 -41.71 47.01
CA VAL A 2 28.06 -40.39 46.42
C VAL A 2 29.10 -39.84 45.44
N SER A 3 28.63 -39.66 44.20
CA SER A 3 28.94 -38.61 43.21
C SER A 3 29.25 -39.21 41.84
N SER A 4 28.79 -38.75 40.68
CA SER A 4 27.66 -37.94 40.22
C SER A 4 27.77 -37.99 38.68
N LEU A 5 26.63 -37.94 37.98
CA LEU A 5 26.52 -37.88 36.52
C LEU A 5 27.31 -36.70 35.92
N SER A 6 27.64 -36.76 34.61
CA SER A 6 27.02 -35.86 33.63
C SER A 6 27.63 -36.01 32.23
N THR A 7 26.84 -36.60 31.33
CA THR A 7 26.93 -36.42 29.88
C THR A 7 26.79 -34.94 29.52
N ARG A 8 27.77 -34.36 28.83
CA ARG A 8 27.60 -33.04 28.20
C ARG A 8 26.99 -33.20 26.81
N LYS A 9 25.74 -32.77 26.72
CA LYS A 9 24.91 -32.59 25.53
C LYS A 9 24.53 -31.11 25.50
N MET A 10 24.86 -30.34 24.46
CA MET A 10 24.21 -29.07 24.06
C MET A 10 24.51 -28.89 22.55
N ASN A 11 23.56 -29.08 21.62
CA ASN A 11 22.45 -28.22 21.18
C ASN A 11 22.94 -26.86 20.64
N GLU A 12 22.83 -26.66 19.32
CA GLU A 12 21.70 -25.98 18.64
C GLU A 12 21.63 -24.51 19.03
N ASP A 13 22.07 -23.64 18.13
CA ASP A 13 21.48 -22.32 18.01
C ASP A 13 21.43 -21.92 16.53
N GLU A 14 20.25 -22.13 15.97
CA GLU A 14 19.77 -21.52 14.74
C GLU A 14 19.81 -20.00 14.88
N GLN A 15 20.82 -19.35 14.28
CA GLN A 15 20.76 -17.91 14.04
C GLN A 15 19.75 -17.61 12.93
N LYS A 16 18.48 -17.57 13.33
CA LYS A 16 17.38 -16.97 12.59
C LYS A 16 17.63 -15.48 12.44
N VAL A 17 18.25 -15.09 11.33
CA VAL A 17 18.34 -13.69 10.88
C VAL A 17 16.91 -13.19 10.70
N GLN A 18 16.43 -12.43 11.68
CA GLN A 18 15.22 -11.63 11.56
C GLN A 18 15.52 -10.52 10.56
N SER A 19 15.14 -10.75 9.30
CA SER A 19 15.07 -9.68 8.31
C SER A 19 13.93 -8.77 8.73
N GLU A 20 14.25 -7.70 9.44
CA GLU A 20 13.35 -6.55 9.52
C GLU A 20 13.05 -6.13 8.08
N VAL A 21 11.81 -6.34 7.64
CA VAL A 21 11.34 -5.93 6.32
C VAL A 21 11.21 -4.41 6.35
N HIS A 22 12.34 -3.71 6.28
CA HIS A 22 12.39 -2.28 6.11
C HIS A 22 11.95 -1.99 4.68
N GLN A 23 10.68 -1.60 4.54
CA GLN A 23 10.17 -1.11 3.28
C GLN A 23 10.97 0.12 2.84
N PRO A 24 11.43 0.16 1.58
CA PRO A 24 12.28 1.25 1.15
C PRO A 24 11.46 2.55 1.01
N ARG A 25 11.95 3.62 1.63
CA ARG A 25 11.29 4.95 1.67
C ARG A 25 10.93 5.53 0.30
N TRP A 26 11.62 5.12 -0.76
CA TRP A 26 11.32 5.61 -2.12
C TRP A 26 9.95 5.15 -2.63
N LEU A 27 9.37 4.10 -2.04
CA LEU A 27 8.12 3.52 -2.50
C LEU A 27 6.91 4.39 -2.14
N ASP A 28 6.96 5.07 -0.99
CA ASP A 28 5.99 6.10 -0.62
C ASP A 28 6.04 7.26 -1.62
N ASP A 29 7.24 7.79 -1.87
CA ASP A 29 7.48 8.85 -2.85
C ASP A 29 6.99 8.46 -4.26
N PHE A 30 7.19 7.19 -4.64
CA PHE A 30 6.74 6.64 -5.92
C PHE A 30 5.21 6.63 -6.05
N LEU A 31 4.51 6.22 -4.99
CA LEU A 31 3.05 6.12 -4.98
C LEU A 31 2.34 7.47 -4.94
N GLU A 32 3.02 8.52 -4.47
CA GLU A 32 2.52 9.90 -4.49
C GLU A 32 2.69 10.59 -5.85
N LYS A 33 3.57 10.09 -6.72
CA LYS A 33 3.79 10.69 -8.04
C LYS A 33 2.58 10.51 -8.96
N LYS A 34 2.31 11.56 -9.74
CA LYS A 34 1.44 11.51 -10.90
C LYS A 34 2.27 11.16 -12.13
N PHE A 35 1.98 10.02 -12.73
CA PHE A 35 2.58 9.62 -14.00
C PHE A 35 1.71 10.06 -15.18
N PHE A 36 2.31 10.05 -16.36
CA PHE A 36 1.67 10.44 -17.60
C PHE A 36 1.24 11.92 -17.64
N GLU A 37 1.99 12.79 -16.98
CA GLU A 37 1.92 14.23 -17.22
C GLU A 37 2.90 14.63 -18.35
N PRO A 38 2.64 15.73 -19.08
CA PRO A 38 3.59 16.28 -20.03
C PRO A 38 4.90 16.68 -19.35
N CYS A 39 6.03 16.44 -20.03
CA CYS A 39 7.32 16.91 -19.52
C CYS A 39 7.47 18.42 -19.74
N SER A 40 7.71 19.18 -18.67
CA SER A 40 7.93 20.63 -18.74
C SER A 40 9.19 21.02 -19.52
N SER A 41 10.24 20.19 -19.45
CA SER A 41 11.52 20.44 -20.13
C SER A 41 11.51 20.09 -21.61
N HIS A 42 10.50 19.36 -22.11
CA HIS A 42 10.47 18.87 -23.49
C HIS A 42 9.10 19.07 -24.13
N LEU A 43 9.02 19.98 -25.12
CA LEU A 43 7.80 20.34 -25.87
C LEU A 43 7.31 19.27 -26.86
N ASN A 44 7.24 18.00 -26.44
CA ASN A 44 6.70 16.93 -27.27
C ASN A 44 5.44 16.34 -26.63
N ARG A 45 4.28 16.54 -27.26
CA ARG A 45 2.98 16.06 -26.75
C ARG A 45 2.87 14.55 -26.61
N ARG A 46 3.67 13.77 -27.34
CA ARG A 46 3.72 12.31 -27.22
C ARG A 46 4.64 11.83 -26.09
N ASN A 47 5.40 12.75 -25.51
CA ASN A 47 6.38 12.47 -24.47
C ASN A 47 5.76 12.73 -23.09
N MET A 48 5.72 11.68 -22.29
CA MET A 48 5.04 11.69 -21.00
C MET A 48 6.01 11.27 -19.90
N LEU A 49 5.77 11.74 -18.68
CA LEU A 49 6.50 11.31 -17.48
C LEU A 49 6.07 9.89 -17.10
N ASN A 50 6.72 8.88 -17.68
CA ASN A 50 6.40 7.47 -17.51
C ASN A 50 7.56 6.63 -16.95
N ILE A 51 8.63 7.29 -16.52
CA ILE A 51 9.78 6.66 -15.86
C ILE A 51 9.88 7.27 -14.46
N TYR A 52 10.15 6.46 -13.46
CA TYR A 52 10.49 6.91 -12.12
C TYR A 52 11.95 6.61 -11.85
N CYS A 53 12.71 7.62 -11.41
CA CYS A 53 14.08 7.44 -10.96
C CYS A 53 14.08 7.24 -9.44
N ILE A 54 14.51 6.06 -8.99
CA ILE A 54 14.52 5.69 -7.56
C ILE A 54 15.52 6.56 -6.79
N ASN A 55 16.72 6.79 -7.35
CA ASN A 55 17.76 7.58 -6.69
C ASN A 55 17.36 9.05 -6.53
N CYS A 56 16.74 9.64 -7.56
CA CYS A 56 16.33 11.04 -7.55
C CYS A 56 14.95 11.27 -6.94
N LYS A 57 14.12 10.22 -6.82
CA LYS A 57 12.71 10.30 -6.39
C LYS A 57 11.87 11.25 -7.27
N VAL A 58 12.15 11.26 -8.57
CA VAL A 58 11.45 12.10 -9.56
C VAL A 58 10.90 11.26 -10.70
N SER A 59 9.79 11.72 -11.27
CA SER A 59 9.30 11.22 -12.54
C SER A 59 10.08 11.89 -13.69
N ALA A 60 10.35 11.10 -14.73
CA ALA A 60 11.16 11.47 -15.87
C ALA A 60 10.49 10.96 -17.15
N CYS A 61 10.82 11.60 -18.26
CA CYS A 61 10.46 11.12 -19.60
C CYS A 61 11.68 10.47 -20.27
N LYS A 62 11.48 9.86 -21.45
CA LYS A 62 12.58 9.21 -22.19
C LYS A 62 13.74 10.16 -22.51
N TYR A 63 13.47 11.44 -22.78
CA TYR A 63 14.53 12.41 -23.07
C TYR A 63 15.29 12.86 -21.83
N CYS A 64 14.60 12.99 -20.67
CA CYS A 64 15.26 13.22 -19.38
C CYS A 64 16.24 12.08 -19.07
N LEU A 65 15.84 10.83 -19.35
CA LEU A 65 16.71 9.68 -19.18
C LEU A 65 17.95 9.73 -20.10
N SER A 66 17.76 10.13 -21.36
CA SER A 66 18.86 10.26 -22.33
C SER A 66 19.80 11.44 -22.06
N ALA A 67 19.40 12.44 -21.25
CA ALA A 67 20.19 13.63 -20.96
C ALA A 67 21.36 13.41 -19.98
N GLY A 68 21.75 12.15 -19.69
CA GLY A 68 22.92 11.80 -18.87
C GLY A 68 22.73 11.90 -17.35
N HIS A 69 21.81 12.73 -16.86
CA HIS A 69 21.56 12.94 -15.43
C HIS A 69 21.08 11.70 -14.65
N HIS A 70 20.66 10.67 -15.38
CA HIS A 70 20.15 9.40 -14.83
C HIS A 70 20.95 8.19 -15.34
N GLN A 71 22.10 8.42 -15.98
CA GLN A 71 23.03 7.36 -16.37
C GLN A 71 23.53 6.71 -15.08
N ASN A 72 23.25 5.42 -14.88
CA ASN A 72 23.54 4.64 -13.65
C ASN A 72 22.52 4.78 -12.50
N HIS A 73 21.38 5.45 -12.69
CA HIS A 73 20.32 5.41 -11.68
C HIS A 73 19.43 4.18 -11.86
N GLN A 74 18.93 3.69 -10.73
CA GLN A 74 17.85 2.73 -10.68
C GLN A 74 16.56 3.40 -11.15
N ILE A 75 15.89 2.74 -12.10
CA ILE A 75 14.72 3.27 -12.79
C ILE A 75 13.61 2.23 -12.87
N LEU A 76 12.38 2.72 -12.78
CA LEU A 76 11.16 1.95 -12.95
C LEU A 76 10.33 2.56 -14.07
N GLN A 77 9.99 1.76 -15.06
CA GLN A 77 9.07 2.19 -16.10
C GLN A 77 7.63 1.92 -15.65
N VAL A 78 6.81 2.97 -15.70
CA VAL A 78 5.38 2.92 -15.40
C VAL A 78 4.62 2.82 -16.70
N PHE A 79 3.67 1.89 -16.76
CA PHE A 79 2.77 1.68 -17.88
C PHE A 79 1.35 2.08 -17.50
N ARG A 80 0.54 2.42 -18.49
CA ARG A 80 -0.87 2.73 -18.30
C ARG A 80 -1.72 1.63 -18.90
N ASN A 81 -2.48 0.93 -18.07
CA ASN A 81 -3.47 -0.03 -18.53
C ASN A 81 -4.88 0.53 -18.29
N VAL A 82 -5.61 0.78 -19.38
CA VAL A 82 -6.92 1.45 -19.42
C VAL A 82 -6.84 2.85 -18.80
N TYR A 83 -6.78 2.97 -17.47
CA TYR A 83 -6.58 4.23 -16.73
C TYR A 83 -5.80 4.05 -15.42
N LYS A 84 -5.05 2.95 -15.27
CA LYS A 84 -4.33 2.62 -14.05
C LYS A 84 -2.84 2.53 -14.31
N ASP A 85 -2.08 3.07 -13.37
CA ASP A 85 -0.63 3.02 -13.37
C ASP A 85 -0.19 1.64 -12.87
N VAL A 86 0.60 0.96 -13.70
CA VAL A 86 1.05 -0.40 -13.46
C VAL A 86 2.55 -0.51 -13.72
N VAL A 87 3.21 -1.40 -12.99
CA VAL A 87 4.64 -1.68 -13.15
C VAL A 87 4.82 -3.14 -13.54
N CYS A 88 5.82 -3.43 -14.37
CA CYS A 88 6.18 -4.80 -14.68
C CYS A 88 6.66 -5.52 -13.41
N LEU A 89 6.12 -6.71 -13.14
CA LEU A 89 6.48 -7.50 -11.95
C LEU A 89 8.00 -7.73 -11.90
N ALA A 90 8.57 -8.25 -12.99
CA ALA A 90 9.99 -8.54 -13.09
C ALA A 90 10.89 -7.30 -12.90
N ALA A 91 10.40 -6.10 -13.19
CA ALA A 91 11.16 -4.87 -12.99
C ALA A 91 11.07 -4.36 -11.54
N LEU A 92 9.98 -4.62 -10.83
CA LEU A 92 9.82 -4.21 -9.44
C LEU A 92 10.48 -5.20 -8.47
N GLU A 93 10.46 -6.48 -8.81
CA GLU A 93 11.08 -7.56 -8.04
C GLU A 93 12.60 -7.41 -7.88
N THR A 94 13.27 -6.65 -8.76
CA THR A 94 14.70 -6.32 -8.57
C THR A 94 14.96 -5.37 -7.41
N TYR A 95 13.91 -4.74 -6.85
CA TYR A 95 14.03 -3.73 -5.81
C TYR A 95 13.30 -4.09 -4.51
N ILE A 96 12.20 -4.85 -4.58
CA ILE A 96 11.39 -5.23 -3.41
C ILE A 96 10.78 -6.64 -3.58
N ASP A 97 10.50 -7.30 -2.45
CA ASP A 97 9.73 -8.56 -2.46
C ASP A 97 8.26 -8.30 -2.86
N CYS A 98 7.87 -8.86 -4.01
CA CYS A 98 6.52 -8.76 -4.57
C CYS A 98 5.68 -10.02 -4.36
N SER A 99 6.20 -11.06 -3.69
CA SER A 99 5.58 -12.39 -3.57
C SER A 99 4.14 -12.39 -3.05
N LYS A 100 3.81 -11.41 -2.21
CA LYS A 100 2.49 -11.27 -1.57
C LYS A 100 1.55 -10.34 -2.32
N ILE A 101 2.00 -9.67 -3.39
CA ILE A 101 1.18 -8.75 -4.18
C ILE A 101 0.60 -9.50 -5.37
N GLN A 102 -0.71 -9.42 -5.57
CA GLN A 102 -1.41 -10.06 -6.69
C GLN A 102 -0.97 -9.47 -8.04
N PRO A 103 -0.24 -10.24 -8.88
CA PRO A 103 0.02 -9.85 -10.25
C PRO A 103 -1.17 -10.19 -11.14
N PHE A 104 -1.21 -9.55 -12.30
CA PHE A 104 -2.15 -9.92 -13.35
C PHE A 104 -1.47 -9.84 -14.72
N LYS A 105 -2.02 -10.59 -15.67
CA LYS A 105 -1.50 -10.64 -17.04
C LYS A 105 -2.04 -9.45 -17.85
N CYS A 106 -1.13 -8.64 -18.39
CA CYS A 106 -1.43 -7.56 -19.33
C CYS A 106 -0.46 -7.68 -20.50
N ASN A 107 -0.97 -7.78 -21.74
CA ASN A 107 -0.14 -7.85 -22.96
C ASN A 107 1.02 -8.86 -22.88
N LYS A 108 0.72 -10.09 -22.43
CA LYS A 108 1.68 -11.19 -22.23
C LYS A 108 2.75 -10.95 -21.15
N ARG A 109 2.63 -9.90 -20.34
CA ARG A 109 3.52 -9.60 -19.20
C ARG A 109 2.76 -9.70 -17.88
N LEU A 110 3.45 -10.07 -16.82
CA LEU A 110 2.92 -9.94 -15.46
C LEU A 110 3.18 -8.52 -14.95
N VAL A 111 2.14 -7.88 -14.46
CA VAL A 111 2.19 -6.50 -13.96
C VAL A 111 1.50 -6.39 -12.61
N LEU A 112 1.88 -5.37 -11.85
CA LEU A 112 1.32 -5.02 -10.55
C LEU A 112 0.59 -3.68 -10.65
N ASN A 113 -0.53 -3.55 -9.94
CA ASN A 113 -1.20 -2.26 -9.78
C ASN A 113 -0.45 -1.39 -8.76
N CYS A 114 -0.19 -0.12 -9.08
CA CYS A 114 0.39 0.81 -8.12
C CYS A 114 -0.60 1.12 -6.98
N LEU A 115 -1.86 1.37 -7.35
CA LEU A 115 -2.94 1.72 -6.42
C LEU A 115 -4.07 0.67 -6.43
N PRO A 116 -4.88 0.57 -5.35
CA PRO A 116 -5.98 -0.38 -5.26
C PRO A 116 -7.05 -0.13 -6.34
N LEU A 117 -7.73 -1.21 -6.80
CA LEU A 117 -8.78 -1.08 -7.82
C LEU A 117 -10.09 -0.49 -7.26
N CYS A 118 -10.43 -0.79 -6.01
CA CYS A 118 -11.58 -0.20 -5.31
C CYS A 118 -11.08 0.91 -4.39
N GLY A 119 -11.58 2.13 -4.58
CA GLY A 119 -11.37 3.21 -3.62
C GLY A 119 -12.17 2.91 -2.36
N SER A 120 -11.54 2.32 -1.35
CA SER A 120 -12.15 2.20 -0.02
C SER A 120 -12.17 3.58 0.62
N THR A 121 -13.32 4.26 0.51
CA THR A 121 -13.65 5.50 1.22
C THR A 121 -14.05 5.26 2.68
N SER A 122 -13.62 4.15 3.30
CA SER A 122 -13.79 3.92 4.72
C SER A 122 -12.43 3.91 5.39
N ASP A 123 -12.27 4.70 6.45
CA ASP A 123 -11.11 4.72 7.35
C ASP A 123 -10.77 3.35 7.95
N ASP A 124 -11.61 2.35 7.73
CA ASP A 124 -11.36 0.95 8.05
C ASP A 124 -10.46 0.27 7.00
N ALA A 125 -9.19 0.68 7.00
CA ALA A 125 -8.13 0.21 6.10
C ALA A 125 -7.62 -1.22 6.42
N ALA A 126 -8.50 -2.07 6.96
CA ALA A 126 -8.31 -3.52 7.10
C ALA A 126 -8.85 -4.32 5.90
N SER A 127 -9.41 -3.66 4.88
CA SER A 127 -10.31 -4.31 3.91
C SER A 127 -9.91 -4.22 2.42
N CYS A 128 -8.61 -4.17 2.07
CA CYS A 128 -8.19 -4.84 0.82
C CYS A 128 -7.91 -6.33 1.05
N ASN A 129 -8.72 -6.99 1.88
CA ASN A 129 -8.91 -8.45 1.85
C ASN A 129 -9.75 -8.84 0.63
N ILE A 130 -9.48 -8.25 -0.54
CA ILE A 130 -10.03 -8.76 -1.78
C ILE A 130 -9.22 -10.02 -2.08
N SER A 131 -9.69 -11.10 -1.45
CA SER A 131 -9.85 -12.39 -2.08
C SER A 131 -10.62 -12.18 -3.39
N ARG A 132 -9.96 -11.60 -4.41
CA ARG A 132 -10.19 -12.11 -5.74
C ARG A 132 -9.60 -13.48 -5.63
N LYS A 133 -10.46 -14.48 -5.44
CA LYS A 133 -10.18 -15.88 -5.73
C LYS A 133 -9.53 -15.91 -7.11
N SER A 134 -8.21 -15.70 -7.19
CA SER A 134 -7.45 -16.20 -8.31
C SER A 134 -7.65 -17.70 -8.22
N LYS A 135 -7.92 -18.35 -9.34
CA LYS A 135 -8.00 -19.81 -9.40
C LYS A 135 -6.63 -20.46 -9.10
N GLU A 136 -5.59 -19.66 -8.83
CA GLU A 136 -4.24 -20.08 -8.51
C GLU A 136 -4.07 -20.29 -7.00
N ALA A 137 -3.40 -21.38 -6.65
CA ALA A 137 -3.14 -21.84 -5.28
C ALA A 137 -2.26 -20.91 -4.42
N GLN A 138 -1.88 -19.73 -4.91
CA GLN A 138 -1.08 -18.74 -4.19
C GLN A 138 -2.01 -17.74 -3.49
N SER A 139 -1.93 -17.72 -2.16
CA SER A 139 -2.64 -16.76 -1.32
C SER A 139 -1.92 -15.40 -1.33
N TYR A 140 -2.21 -14.59 -2.35
CA TYR A 140 -1.79 -13.18 -2.35
C TYR A 140 -2.46 -12.43 -1.19
N GLN A 141 -1.68 -11.60 -0.49
CA GLN A 141 -2.16 -10.81 0.67
C GLN A 141 -2.54 -9.37 0.28
N TYR A 142 -2.01 -8.87 -0.85
CA TYR A 142 -2.16 -7.49 -1.28
C TYR A 142 -2.68 -7.40 -2.70
N CYS A 143 -3.62 -6.48 -2.94
CA CYS A 143 -4.20 -6.23 -4.26
C CYS A 143 -3.41 -5.22 -5.12
N SER A 144 -2.46 -4.50 -4.50
CA SER A 144 -1.65 -3.44 -5.13
C SER A 144 -0.39 -3.14 -4.31
N ILE A 145 0.57 -2.43 -4.91
CA ILE A 145 1.79 -1.95 -4.23
C ILE A 145 1.43 -1.08 -3.01
N ALA A 146 0.50 -0.13 -3.16
CA ALA A 146 0.07 0.71 -2.05
C ALA A 146 -0.56 -0.05 -0.88
N CYS A 147 -1.27 -1.15 -1.14
CA CYS A 147 -1.80 -1.99 -0.04
C CYS A 147 -0.70 -2.71 0.71
N MET A 148 0.32 -3.19 0.01
CA MET A 148 1.49 -3.79 0.64
C MET A 148 2.19 -2.75 1.52
N VAL A 149 2.41 -1.53 1.00
CA VAL A 149 3.03 -0.43 1.75
C VAL A 149 2.31 -0.10 3.04
N LYS A 150 1.01 0.20 2.94
CA LYS A 150 0.18 0.53 4.11
C LYS A 150 0.19 -0.56 5.19
N SER A 151 0.30 -1.83 4.79
CA SER A 151 0.32 -2.94 5.74
C SER A 151 1.62 -3.07 6.52
N VAL A 152 2.75 -2.68 5.92
CA VAL A 152 4.06 -2.71 6.57
C VAL A 152 4.17 -1.55 7.57
N SER A 153 3.70 -0.35 7.19
CA SER A 153 3.69 0.82 8.08
C SER A 153 2.85 0.62 9.35
N ARG A 154 1.76 -0.14 9.28
CA ARG A 154 0.93 -0.43 10.48
C ARG A 154 1.63 -1.33 11.49
N LYS A 155 2.49 -2.25 11.03
CA LYS A 155 3.17 -3.20 11.91
C LYS A 155 4.31 -2.57 12.71
N SER A 156 4.92 -1.50 12.19
CA SER A 156 5.95 -0.75 12.95
C SER A 156 5.37 0.02 14.13
N ASP A 157 4.12 0.50 14.03
CA ASP A 157 3.50 1.30 15.09
C ASP A 157 2.98 0.46 16.28
N ASP A 158 2.68 -0.83 16.07
CA ASP A 158 2.21 -1.77 17.11
C ASP A 158 3.32 -2.26 18.07
N SER A 159 4.56 -1.83 17.89
CA SER A 159 5.71 -2.29 18.71
C SER A 159 5.99 -1.44 19.96
N VAL A 160 5.11 -0.49 20.32
CA VAL A 160 5.22 0.26 21.58
C VAL A 160 4.26 -0.33 22.63
N PRO A 161 4.75 -1.03 23.68
CA PRO A 161 3.87 -1.47 24.75
C PRO A 161 3.41 -0.24 25.55
N SER A 162 2.16 0.17 25.36
CA SER A 162 1.49 1.10 26.26
C SER A 162 1.29 0.41 27.61
N ILE A 163 2.11 0.79 28.58
CA ILE A 163 1.97 0.39 29.98
C ILE A 163 0.67 1.00 30.53
N SER A 164 -0.22 0.13 30.98
CA SER A 164 -1.46 0.45 31.69
C SER A 164 -1.19 0.68 33.19
N SER A 165 -1.70 1.77 33.78
CA SER A 165 -2.29 1.84 35.14
C SER A 165 -2.74 3.27 35.47
N ILE A 166 -4.04 3.57 35.49
CA ILE A 166 -4.96 3.60 36.66
C ILE A 166 -4.67 4.79 37.61
N GLN A 167 -5.54 5.81 37.66
CA GLN A 167 -6.61 5.98 38.69
C GLN A 167 -7.27 7.37 38.57
N ALA A 168 -8.60 7.40 38.56
CA ALA A 168 -9.41 8.61 38.78
C ALA A 168 -9.54 8.91 40.29
N PRO A 169 -9.88 10.17 40.66
CA PRO A 169 -11.05 10.33 41.52
C PRO A 169 -12.01 11.46 41.13
N SER A 170 -13.25 11.20 41.55
CA SER A 170 -14.53 11.92 41.49
C SER A 170 -14.60 13.38 41.95
N HIS A 171 -15.52 14.16 41.36
CA HIS A 171 -16.45 15.00 42.12
C HIS A 171 -17.77 15.26 41.36
N GLU A 172 -18.89 15.02 42.05
CA GLU A 172 -20.27 15.38 41.67
C GLU A 172 -20.45 16.93 41.62
N SER A 173 -21.38 17.54 40.88
CA SER A 173 -22.82 17.47 41.13
C SER A 173 -23.66 18.30 40.13
N ARG A 174 -24.84 17.74 39.83
CA ARG A 174 -26.17 18.34 39.61
C ARG A 174 -26.58 18.98 38.26
N VAL A 175 -27.29 18.15 37.49
CA VAL A 175 -28.69 18.27 36.97
C VAL A 175 -29.13 19.58 36.30
N GLU A 176 -29.46 19.49 35.00
CA GLU A 176 -30.81 19.86 34.52
C GLU A 176 -31.21 19.12 33.23
N ILE A 177 -32.50 18.82 33.13
CA ILE A 177 -33.16 17.86 32.23
C ILE A 177 -33.67 18.60 30.98
N SER A 178 -33.45 18.05 29.79
CA SER A 178 -34.48 17.98 28.73
C SER A 178 -34.07 17.06 27.58
N GLU A 179 -34.98 16.15 27.23
CA GLU A 179 -34.83 15.06 26.26
C GLU A 179 -35.42 15.47 24.86
N PRO A 180 -35.57 14.58 23.85
CA PRO A 180 -34.71 14.49 22.68
C PRO A 180 -35.37 14.95 21.36
N SER A 181 -34.61 15.55 20.43
CA SER A 181 -35.09 15.80 19.05
C SER A 181 -34.46 14.84 18.04
N LYS A 182 -35.18 13.75 17.74
CA LYS A 182 -34.93 12.85 16.62
C LYS A 182 -35.23 13.57 15.31
N ARG A 183 -34.20 14.05 14.59
CA ARG A 183 -34.36 14.53 13.20
C ARG A 183 -34.60 13.35 12.26
N LYS A 184 -35.86 12.93 12.14
CA LYS A 184 -36.37 12.11 11.03
C LYS A 184 -36.31 12.93 9.73
N ARG A 185 -35.32 12.70 8.87
CA ARG A 185 -35.38 13.19 7.49
C ARG A 185 -36.38 12.34 6.70
N LYS A 186 -37.43 12.99 6.20
CA LYS A 186 -38.54 12.40 5.43
C LYS A 186 -38.01 11.66 4.20
N ARG A 187 -38.54 10.46 3.96
CA ARG A 187 -38.36 9.72 2.71
C ARG A 187 -38.89 10.57 1.55
N LYS A 188 -38.08 10.67 0.49
CA LYS A 188 -38.44 11.28 -0.79
C LYS A 188 -39.70 10.58 -1.32
N GLY A 189 -40.74 11.36 -1.65
CA GLY A 189 -42.02 10.83 -2.13
C GLY A 189 -41.90 10.01 -3.42
N THR A 190 -42.96 9.28 -3.73
CA THR A 190 -43.08 8.41 -4.91
C THR A 190 -42.77 9.18 -6.20
N PRO A 191 -41.83 8.71 -7.05
CA PRO A 191 -41.47 9.42 -8.27
C PRO A 191 -42.59 9.32 -9.30
N HIS A 192 -43.05 10.47 -9.81
CA HIS A 192 -44.00 10.54 -10.91
C HIS A 192 -43.25 10.46 -12.25
N ARG A 193 -43.74 9.66 -13.20
CA ARG A 193 -43.19 9.58 -14.56
C ARG A 193 -43.51 10.85 -15.34
N ALA A 194 -42.58 11.31 -16.18
CA ALA A 194 -42.81 12.40 -17.12
C ALA A 194 -43.75 11.95 -18.28
N PRO A 195 -44.63 12.83 -18.80
CA PRO A 195 -45.42 12.55 -20.00
C PRO A 195 -44.53 12.41 -21.23
N LEU A 196 -44.90 11.48 -22.12
CA LEU A 196 -44.25 11.31 -23.41
C LEU A 196 -44.79 12.38 -24.38
N PHE A 197 -43.91 13.25 -24.87
CA PHE A 197 -44.11 13.98 -26.11
C PHE A 197 -43.08 13.47 -27.12
#